data_AF-A0A6N7AJM5-F1
#
_entry.id   AF-A0A6N7AJM5-F1
#
_cell.length_a   1.000
_cell.length_b   1.000
_cell.length_c   1.000
_cell.angle_alpha   90.00
_cell.angle_beta   90.00
_cell.angle_gamma   90.00
#
_symmetry.space_group_name_H-M   'P 1'
#
loop_
_entity.id
_entity.type
_entity.pdbx_description
1 polymer ?
#
loop_
_entity_poly.entity_id
_entity_poly.type
_entity_poly.pdbx_seq_one_letter_code
_entity_poly.pdbx_strand_id
1 'polypeptide(L)'
;MSVRQYQPLIRRPGRSAECAHIVVIAKGWLKPNRSTSWEYFLVGVGARRVTDWRPTETGPPLLMPRAALRDAVAKGEFVQLGAIATVTIAALRYGLDLFKDPLEDITARIAGITTPDRLLAAREDLVV
;
A
#
# COMPACT_ATOMS: atom_id res chain seq x y z
N MET A 1 24.46 -13.38 -9.92
CA MET A 1 23.60 -12.44 -10.69
C MET A 1 22.81 -11.59 -9.71
N SER A 2 23.19 -10.31 -9.53
CA SER A 2 22.48 -9.41 -8.61
C SER A 2 21.26 -8.83 -9.30
N VAL A 3 20.05 -9.11 -8.80
CA VAL A 3 18.84 -8.39 -9.20
C VAL A 3 18.97 -6.97 -8.66
N ARG A 4 19.28 -6.01 -9.54
CA ARG A 4 19.16 -4.58 -9.23
C ARG A 4 17.67 -4.27 -9.12
N GLN A 5 17.12 -4.36 -7.90
CA GLN A 5 15.78 -3.88 -7.61
C GLN A 5 15.73 -2.37 -7.91
N TYR A 6 14.79 -2.02 -8.76
CA TYR A 6 14.44 -0.66 -9.12
C TYR A 6 13.98 0.08 -7.86
N GLN A 7 14.86 0.88 -7.25
CA GLN A 7 14.42 1.92 -6.31
C GLN A 7 14.19 3.19 -7.13
N PRO A 8 12.94 3.67 -7.30
CA PRO A 8 12.78 5.11 -7.38
C PRO A 8 13.19 5.66 -6.02
N LEU A 9 14.45 6.09 -5.92
CA LEU A 9 14.99 6.98 -4.90
C LEU A 9 14.25 8.31 -5.00
N ILE A 10 12.96 8.32 -4.66
CA ILE A 10 12.30 9.56 -4.28
C ILE A 10 12.81 9.85 -2.87
N ARG A 11 13.96 10.53 -2.77
CA ARG A 11 14.36 11.25 -1.56
C ARG A 11 13.27 12.29 -1.28
N ARG A 12 12.16 11.86 -0.69
CA ARG A 12 11.12 12.74 -0.15
C ARG A 12 11.57 13.08 1.27
N PRO A 13 11.84 14.36 1.58
CA PRO A 13 12.05 14.75 2.96
C PRO A 13 10.82 14.31 3.78
N GLY A 14 11.07 13.57 4.86
CA GLY A 14 10.07 13.19 5.85
C GLY A 14 9.29 11.89 5.57
N ARG A 15 9.97 10.74 5.61
CA ARG A 15 9.33 9.42 5.71
C ARG A 15 9.46 8.85 7.12
N SER A 16 8.36 8.41 7.73
CA SER A 16 8.33 8.03 9.15
C SER A 16 8.44 6.54 9.37
N ALA A 17 8.04 5.81 8.35
CA ALA A 17 8.27 4.41 8.19
C ALA A 17 8.87 4.16 6.83
N GLU A 18 9.72 3.15 6.76
CA GLU A 18 10.19 2.55 5.52
C GLU A 18 9.74 1.10 5.48
N CYS A 19 9.53 0.57 4.28
CA CYS A 19 9.18 -0.83 4.07
C CYS A 19 10.29 -1.50 3.26
N ALA A 20 10.57 -2.77 3.55
CA ALA A 20 11.51 -3.57 2.76
C ALA A 20 11.01 -3.75 1.32
N HIS A 21 9.70 -3.91 1.15
CA HIS A 21 9.04 -4.01 -0.16
C HIS A 21 7.82 -3.11 -0.20
N ILE A 22 7.60 -2.43 -1.34
CA ILE A 22 6.39 -1.65 -1.61
C ILE A 22 5.96 -1.96 -3.03
N VAL A 23 4.67 -2.27 -3.20
CA VAL A 23 4.08 -2.51 -4.52
C VAL A 23 2.81 -1.69 -4.70
N VAL A 24 2.59 -1.20 -5.92
CA VAL A 24 1.31 -0.61 -6.34
C VAL A 24 0.35 -1.74 -6.68
N ILE A 25 -0.74 -1.86 -5.93
CA ILE A 25 -1.77 -2.90 -6.16
C ILE A 25 -2.93 -2.38 -7.00
N ALA A 26 -3.14 -1.06 -7.04
CA ALA A 26 -4.12 -0.42 -7.89
C ALA A 26 -3.82 1.08 -8.09
N LYS A 27 -4.47 1.65 -9.10
CA LYS A 27 -4.49 3.07 -9.42
C LYS A 27 -5.92 3.44 -9.81
N GLY A 28 -6.40 4.58 -9.33
CA GLY A 28 -7.73 5.10 -9.64
C GLY A 28 -7.76 6.62 -9.66
N TRP A 29 -8.84 7.21 -10.16
CA TRP A 29 -9.04 8.65 -10.10
C TRP A 29 -9.57 9.02 -8.71
N LEU A 30 -8.96 10.01 -8.04
CA LEU A 30 -9.39 10.43 -6.71
C LEU A 30 -10.84 10.94 -6.71
N LYS A 31 -11.23 11.64 -7.78
CA LYS A 31 -12.60 12.08 -8.04
C LYS A 31 -12.84 11.99 -9.56
N PRO A 32 -13.44 10.89 -10.07
CA PRO A 32 -13.54 10.61 -11.51
C PRO A 32 -14.07 11.78 -12.34
N ASN A 33 -14.98 12.58 -11.79
CA ASN A 33 -15.63 13.69 -12.48
C ASN A 33 -15.21 15.08 -11.99
N ARG A 34 -14.22 15.19 -11.09
CA ARG A 34 -13.86 16.48 -10.43
C ARG A 34 -12.38 16.72 -10.23
N SER A 35 -11.52 15.76 -10.57
CA SER A 35 -10.08 15.89 -10.35
C SER A 35 -9.32 15.17 -11.44
N THR A 36 -8.19 15.74 -11.87
CA THR A 36 -7.19 15.07 -12.71
C THR A 36 -6.14 14.30 -11.91
N SER A 37 -6.31 14.26 -10.58
CA SER A 37 -5.37 13.60 -9.69
C SER A 37 -5.62 12.10 -9.62
N TRP A 38 -4.53 11.35 -9.70
CA TRP A 38 -4.51 9.91 -9.53
C TRP A 38 -4.26 9.54 -8.07
N GLU A 39 -4.99 8.55 -7.59
CA GLU A 39 -4.75 7.86 -6.32
C GLU A 39 -4.10 6.50 -6.60
N TYR A 40 -3.08 6.18 -5.81
CA TYR A 40 -2.34 4.93 -5.90
C TYR A 40 -2.51 4.15 -4.60
N PHE A 41 -2.96 2.91 -4.72
CA PHE A 41 -3.10 2.01 -3.58
C PHE A 41 -1.86 1.14 -3.51
N LEU A 42 -1.20 1.17 -2.35
CA LEU A 42 0.12 0.60 -2.12
C LEU A 42 0.06 -0.39 -0.97
N VAL A 43 0.74 -1.51 -1.10
CA VAL A 43 1.00 -2.41 0.04
C VAL A 43 2.50 -2.43 0.31
N GLY A 44 2.86 -2.13 1.55
CA GLY A 44 4.22 -2.21 2.05
C GLY A 44 4.39 -3.39 3.02
N VAL A 45 5.52 -4.08 2.94
CA VAL A 45 5.88 -5.17 3.88
C VAL A 45 7.24 -4.90 4.50
N GLY A 46 7.41 -5.33 5.76
CA GLY A 46 8.62 -5.06 6.54
C GLY A 46 8.72 -3.61 6.97
N ALA A 47 7.60 -3.03 7.42
CA ALA A 47 7.57 -1.65 7.88
C ALA A 47 8.41 -1.47 9.16
N ARG A 48 9.37 -0.55 9.14
CA ARG A 48 10.18 -0.14 10.30
C ARG A 48 10.17 1.37 10.46
N ARG A 49 10.26 1.85 11.71
CA ARG A 49 10.37 3.29 12.00
C ARG A 49 11.69 3.84 11.50
N VAL A 50 11.65 5.03 10.92
CA VAL A 50 12.84 5.82 10.57
C VAL A 50 13.16 6.74 11.74
N THR A 51 14.38 6.70 12.25
CA THR A 51 14.81 7.47 13.43
C THR A 51 14.98 8.96 13.15
N ASP A 52 15.36 9.33 11.92
CA ASP A 52 15.66 10.72 11.52
C ASP A 52 14.54 11.36 10.69
N TRP A 53 13.29 10.97 10.96
CA TRP A 53 12.13 11.51 10.25
C TRP A 53 11.91 12.99 10.57
N ARG A 54 11.58 13.76 9.52
CA ARG A 54 10.89 15.04 9.65
C ARG A 54 9.40 14.82 9.40
N PRO A 55 8.48 15.30 10.25
CA PRO A 55 7.06 15.18 10.00
C PRO A 55 6.65 15.86 8.69
N THR A 56 6.02 15.11 7.77
CA THR A 56 5.32 15.68 6.60
C THR A 56 3.84 15.89 6.87
N GLU A 57 3.31 15.26 7.90
CA GLU A 57 1.91 15.29 8.32
C GLU A 57 1.82 15.55 9.83
N THR A 58 0.62 15.89 10.28
CA THR A 58 0.35 16.20 11.69
C THR A 58 0.44 14.93 12.54
N GLY A 59 1.60 14.71 13.16
CA GLY A 59 1.82 13.64 14.14
C GLY A 59 2.77 12.52 13.66
N PRO A 60 3.27 11.70 14.59
CA PRO A 60 4.10 10.55 14.26
C PRO A 60 3.24 9.44 13.64
N PRO A 61 3.83 8.54 12.82
CA PRO A 61 3.12 7.35 12.38
C PRO A 61 2.78 6.50 13.61
N LEU A 62 1.64 5.83 13.52
CA LEU A 62 1.28 4.81 14.46
C LEU A 62 1.57 3.44 13.84
N LEU A 63 2.53 2.72 14.41
CA LEU A 63 2.70 1.30 14.11
C LEU A 63 1.64 0.54 14.92
N MET A 64 0.71 -0.08 14.21
CA MET A 64 -0.36 -0.88 14.80
C MET A 64 -0.11 -2.36 14.54
N PRO A 65 -0.23 -3.25 15.55
CA PRO A 65 -0.26 -4.69 15.31
C PRO A 65 -1.41 -5.05 14.36
N ARG A 66 -1.17 -5.97 13.43
CA ARG A 66 -2.14 -6.40 12.42
C ARG A 66 -3.46 -6.90 13.00
N ALA A 67 -3.39 -7.61 14.12
CA ALA A 67 -4.57 -8.08 14.86
C ALA A 67 -5.39 -6.90 15.41
N ALA A 68 -4.74 -5.89 15.99
CA ALA A 68 -5.41 -4.69 16.48
C ALA A 68 -6.06 -3.89 15.35
N LEU A 69 -5.40 -3.79 14.19
CA LEU A 69 -5.98 -3.14 13.01
C LEU A 69 -7.23 -3.89 12.51
N ARG A 70 -7.14 -5.22 12.40
CA ARG A 70 -8.29 -6.07 12.02
C ARG A 70 -9.46 -5.85 12.97
N ASP A 71 -9.20 -5.84 14.28
CA ASP A 71 -10.23 -5.68 15.29
C ASP A 71 -10.85 -4.26 15.24
N ALA A 72 -10.04 -3.22 15.03
CA ALA A 72 -10.51 -1.85 14.86
C ALA A 72 -11.38 -1.68 13.60
N VAL A 73 -11.01 -2.33 12.49
CA VAL A 73 -11.82 -2.37 11.26
C VAL A 73 -13.15 -3.09 11.51
N ALA A 74 -13.12 -4.25 12.18
CA ALA A 74 -14.33 -5.02 12.48
C ALA A 74 -15.32 -4.27 13.39
N LYS A 75 -14.81 -3.43 14.31
CA LYS A 75 -15.62 -2.59 15.20
C LYS A 75 -16.07 -1.26 14.57
N GLY A 76 -15.62 -0.93 13.36
CA GLY A 76 -15.88 0.37 12.75
C GLY A 76 -15.11 1.54 13.39
N GLU A 77 -14.08 1.26 14.19
CA GLU A 77 -13.23 2.26 14.85
C GLU A 77 -12.14 2.80 13.91
N PHE A 78 -11.88 2.11 12.80
CA PHE A 78 -10.91 2.51 11.78
C PHE A 78 -11.60 3.14 10.57
N VAL A 79 -11.44 4.46 10.37
CA VAL A 79 -12.21 5.25 9.38
C VAL A 79 -11.42 5.62 8.12
N GLN A 80 -10.17 5.17 7.98
CA GLN A 80 -9.36 5.48 6.80
C GLN A 80 -9.78 4.61 5.60
N LEU A 81 -10.76 5.09 4.85
CA LEU A 81 -11.35 4.37 3.71
C LEU A 81 -10.31 3.92 2.67
N GLY A 82 -9.30 4.75 2.37
CA GLY A 82 -8.23 4.37 1.42
C GLY A 82 -7.41 3.16 1.89
N ALA A 83 -7.17 3.03 3.19
CA ALA A 83 -6.47 1.88 3.76
C ALA A 83 -7.37 0.63 3.75
N ILE A 84 -8.66 0.76 4.06
CA ILE A 84 -9.63 -0.34 3.95
C ILE A 84 -9.74 -0.81 2.49
N ALA A 85 -9.87 0.12 1.55
CA ALA A 85 -9.90 -0.18 0.11
C ALA A 85 -8.64 -0.91 -0.34
N THR A 86 -7.45 -0.51 0.13
CA THR A 86 -6.19 -1.19 -0.15
C THR A 86 -6.22 -2.66 0.28
N VAL A 87 -6.72 -2.95 1.50
CA VAL A 87 -6.85 -4.33 1.99
C VAL A 87 -7.81 -5.14 1.13
N THR A 88 -8.96 -4.58 0.80
CA THR A 88 -9.97 -5.24 -0.04
C THR A 88 -9.45 -5.50 -1.46
N ILE A 89 -8.75 -4.55 -2.07
CA ILE A 89 -8.14 -4.72 -3.40
C ILE A 89 -7.09 -5.83 -3.37
N ALA A 90 -6.25 -5.89 -2.34
CA ALA A 90 -5.26 -6.97 -2.20
C ALA A 90 -5.94 -8.34 -2.16
N ALA A 91 -7.02 -8.48 -1.39
CA ALA A 91 -7.80 -9.72 -1.31
C ALA A 91 -8.44 -10.09 -2.65
N LEU A 92 -9.15 -9.16 -3.30
CA LEU A 92 -9.89 -9.44 -4.53
C LEU A 92 -8.98 -9.68 -5.74
N ARG A 93 -7.90 -8.90 -5.87
CA ARG A 93 -7.06 -8.92 -7.07
C ARG A 93 -5.94 -9.96 -7.01
N TYR A 94 -5.43 -10.23 -5.82
CA TYR A 94 -4.27 -11.08 -5.62
C TYR A 94 -4.55 -12.30 -4.73
N GLY A 95 -5.78 -12.43 -4.20
CA GLY A 95 -6.11 -13.48 -3.24
C GLY A 95 -5.26 -13.37 -1.97
N LEU A 96 -4.94 -12.14 -1.55
CA LEU A 96 -4.11 -11.85 -0.38
C LEU A 96 -4.98 -11.31 0.76
N ASP A 97 -5.21 -12.11 1.81
CA ASP A 97 -5.83 -11.62 3.03
C ASP A 97 -4.75 -11.01 3.92
N LEU A 98 -4.60 -9.69 3.82
CA LEU A 98 -3.60 -8.95 4.59
C LEU A 98 -3.81 -9.05 6.11
N PHE A 99 -4.95 -9.52 6.61
CA PHE A 99 -5.17 -9.72 8.05
C PHE A 99 -4.85 -11.14 8.51
N LYS A 100 -5.10 -12.14 7.67
CA LYS A 100 -5.02 -13.56 8.06
C LYS A 100 -3.78 -14.26 7.56
N ASP A 101 -3.33 -14.00 6.34
CA ASP A 101 -2.26 -14.77 5.71
C ASP A 101 -0.94 -14.62 6.48
N PRO A 102 -0.08 -15.66 6.55
CA PRO A 102 1.25 -15.54 7.14
C PRO A 102 2.05 -14.39 6.51
N LEU A 103 2.85 -13.67 7.32
CA LEU A 103 3.65 -12.55 6.81
C LEU A 103 4.66 -13.01 5.76
N GLU A 104 5.20 -14.21 5.89
CA GLU A 104 6.12 -14.82 4.92
C GLU A 104 5.45 -15.00 3.55
N ASP A 105 4.22 -15.52 3.53
CA ASP A 105 3.43 -15.71 2.30
C ASP A 105 3.07 -14.38 1.65
N ILE A 106 2.63 -13.39 2.44
CA ILE A 106 2.35 -12.04 1.97
C ILE A 106 3.62 -11.42 1.36
N THR A 107 4.77 -11.56 2.05
CA THR A 107 6.06 -11.04 1.59
C THR A 107 6.47 -11.68 0.27
N ALA A 108 6.42 -13.00 0.18
CA ALA A 108 6.80 -13.76 -1.01
C ALA A 108 5.92 -13.40 -2.21
N ARG A 109 4.59 -13.32 -2.00
CA ARG A 109 3.65 -12.94 -3.04
C ARG A 109 3.84 -11.49 -3.49
N ILE A 110 4.00 -10.55 -2.57
CA ILE A 110 4.25 -9.14 -2.90
C ILE A 110 5.58 -8.96 -3.63
N ALA A 111 6.63 -9.66 -3.22
CA ALA A 111 7.92 -9.64 -3.92
C ALA A 111 7.82 -10.20 -5.35
N GLY A 112 6.89 -11.13 -5.59
CA GLY A 112 6.59 -11.68 -6.91
C GLY A 112 5.70 -10.80 -7.79
N ILE A 113 5.02 -9.78 -7.24
CA ILE A 113 4.24 -8.83 -8.04
C ILE A 113 5.23 -7.87 -8.72
N THR A 114 5.53 -8.13 -9.99
CA THR A 114 6.16 -7.11 -10.84
C THR A 114 5.15 -6.00 -11.05
N THR A 115 5.45 -4.77 -10.63
CA THR A 115 4.67 -3.57 -11.01
C THR A 115 4.76 -3.44 -12.53
N PRO A 116 3.71 -3.74 -13.31
CA PRO A 116 3.83 -3.65 -14.75
C PRO A 116 3.56 -2.20 -15.12
N ASP A 117 4.53 -1.53 -15.73
CA ASP A 117 4.26 -0.31 -16.51
C ASP A 117 3.17 -0.57 -17.57
N ARG A 118 2.96 -1.83 -17.97
CA ARG A 118 1.90 -2.29 -18.89
C ARG A 118 0.50 -2.38 -18.29
N LEU A 119 0.32 -2.35 -16.96
CA LEU A 119 -1.01 -2.33 -16.32
C LEU A 119 -1.63 -0.92 -16.29
N LEU A 120 -0.87 0.11 -16.67
CA LEU A 120 -1.36 1.50 -16.78
C LEU A 120 -2.06 1.78 -18.11
N ALA A 121 -2.01 0.86 -19.08
CA ALA A 121 -2.59 1.01 -20.41
C ALA A 121 -3.82 0.11 -20.66
N ALA A 122 -4.18 -0.76 -19.72
CA ALA A 122 -5.27 -1.72 -19.93
C ALA A 122 -6.46 -1.40 -19.03
N ARG A 123 -7.52 -0.89 -19.67
CA ARG A 123 -8.90 -0.65 -19.21
C ARG A 123 -9.21 0.80 -18.84
N GLU A 124 -9.44 1.57 -19.90
CA GLU A 124 -10.28 2.78 -19.91
C GLU A 124 -11.76 2.48 -19.61
N ASP A 125 -12.15 1.20 -19.34
CA ASP A 125 -13.55 0.76 -19.22
C ASP A 125 -13.96 0.20 -17.84
N LEU A 126 -13.16 0.37 -16.78
CA LEU A 126 -13.59 -0.07 -15.44
C LEU A 126 -14.09 1.09 -14.59
N VAL A 127 -15.40 1.31 -14.67
CA VAL A 127 -16.19 2.06 -13.70
C VAL A 127 -16.52 1.12 -12.54
N VAL A 128 -16.03 1.45 -11.35
CA VAL A 128 -16.63 1.08 -10.05
C VAL A 128 -16.57 2.30 -9.15
#